data_AF-A0AAN7U905-F1
#
_entry.id   AF-A0AAN7U905-F1
#
_cell.length_a   1.000
_cell.length_b   1.000
_cell.length_c   1.000
_cell.angle_alpha   90.00
_cell.angle_beta   90.00
_cell.angle_gamma   90.00
#
_symmetry.space_group_name_H-M   'P 1'
#
loop_
_entity.id
_entity.type
_entity.pdbx_description
1 polymer ?
#
loop_
_entity_poly.entity_id
_entity_poly.type
_entity_poly.pdbx_seq_one_letter_code
_entity_poly.pdbx_strand_id
1 'polypeptide(L)'
;MFKSVLYIFILAIFITLIQGQSIATGTWNRFAESSCSQPTSNITITQNSYGFQIISSKQTNMIANMTIHPDSSFIATGYLYYVTPPYSFSGFTSVKGIVYNPLMFMATFAPTSNYPGNTFYYSIASCN
;
A
#
# COMPACT_ATOMS: atom_id res chain seq x y z
N MET A 1 31.61 -32.31 -1.80
CA MET A 1 30.60 -31.82 -0.84
C MET A 1 30.51 -30.30 -0.80
N PHE A 2 31.61 -29.54 -0.71
CA PHE A 2 31.56 -28.05 -0.70
C PHE A 2 30.87 -27.40 -1.93
N LYS A 3 31.09 -27.94 -3.14
CA LYS A 3 30.46 -27.41 -4.36
C LYS A 3 28.92 -27.50 -4.33
N SER A 4 28.38 -28.60 -3.80
CA SER A 4 26.93 -28.82 -3.70
C SER A 4 26.26 -27.88 -2.69
N VAL A 5 26.94 -27.58 -1.58
CA VAL A 5 26.45 -26.61 -0.56
C VAL A 5 26.42 -25.20 -1.14
N LEU A 6 27.44 -24.82 -1.92
CA LEU A 6 27.49 -23.51 -2.58
C LEU A 6 26.33 -23.31 -3.57
N TYR A 7 25.97 -24.32 -4.36
CA TYR A 7 24.84 -24.23 -5.29
C TYR A 7 23.48 -24.11 -4.58
N ILE A 8 23.30 -24.79 -3.45
CA ILE A 8 22.07 -24.67 -2.63
C ILE A 8 21.98 -23.26 -2.05
N PHE A 9 23.09 -22.70 -1.58
CA PHE A 9 23.14 -21.33 -1.06
C PHE A 9 22.83 -20.29 -2.13
N ILE A 10 23.42 -20.43 -3.32
CA ILE A 10 23.17 -19.52 -4.44
C ILE A 10 21.70 -19.61 -4.87
N LEU A 11 21.13 -20.82 -4.97
CA LEU A 11 19.73 -21.02 -5.32
C LEU A 11 18.79 -20.38 -4.27
N ALA A 12 19.09 -20.52 -2.99
CA ALA A 12 18.32 -19.89 -1.92
C ALA A 12 18.33 -18.35 -2.02
N ILE A 13 19.49 -17.75 -2.34
CA ILE A 13 19.62 -16.29 -2.54
C ILE A 13 18.78 -15.83 -3.74
N PHE A 14 18.82 -16.56 -4.86
CA PHE A 14 18.01 -16.22 -6.04
C PHE A 14 16.50 -16.33 -5.77
N ILE A 15 16.05 -17.32 -4.98
CA ILE A 15 14.64 -17.46 -4.61
C ILE A 15 14.19 -16.29 -3.72
N THR A 16 15.05 -15.81 -2.80
CA THR A 16 14.73 -14.64 -1.96
C THR A 16 14.68 -13.32 -2.72
N LEU A 17 15.43 -13.19 -3.82
CA LEU A 17 15.44 -11.98 -4.65
C LEU A 17 14.19 -11.84 -5.53
N ILE A 18 13.45 -12.93 -5.78
CA ILE A 18 12.26 -12.94 -6.65
C ILE A 18 10.97 -12.68 -5.83
N GLN A 19 11.02 -12.79 -4.50
CA GLN A 19 9.87 -12.45 -3.67
C GLN A 19 9.71 -10.92 -3.63
N GLY A 20 8.63 -10.41 -4.23
CA GLY A 20 8.26 -9.00 -4.14
C GLY A 20 8.14 -8.55 -2.69
N GLN A 21 8.47 -7.29 -2.42
CA GLN A 21 8.41 -6.74 -1.07
C GLN A 21 6.97 -6.82 -0.52
N SER A 22 6.79 -7.42 0.66
CA SER A 22 5.49 -7.42 1.34
C SER A 22 5.30 -6.15 2.17
N ILE A 23 4.06 -5.74 2.38
CA ILE A 23 3.70 -4.61 3.25
C ILE A 23 3.37 -5.15 4.66
N ALA A 24 3.88 -4.50 5.71
CA ALA A 24 3.53 -4.85 7.08
C ALA A 24 2.08 -4.43 7.44
N THR A 25 1.33 -5.33 8.07
CA THR A 25 0.00 -5.01 8.61
C THR A 25 0.12 -4.21 9.92
N GLY A 26 -0.88 -3.38 10.23
CA GLY A 26 -0.93 -2.61 11.48
C GLY A 26 -1.44 -1.18 11.30
N THR A 27 -1.12 -0.31 12.25
CA THR A 27 -1.45 1.12 12.18
C THR A 27 -0.37 1.89 11.43
N TRP A 28 -0.78 2.72 10.48
CA TRP A 28 0.07 3.50 9.60
C TRP A 28 -0.37 4.96 9.56
N ASN A 29 0.56 5.84 9.19
CA ASN A 29 0.29 7.25 8.92
C ASN A 29 0.12 7.46 7.42
N ARG A 30 -0.87 8.27 7.03
CA ARG A 30 -1.06 8.76 5.65
C ARG A 30 -0.63 10.21 5.53
N PHE A 31 0.10 10.52 4.48
CA PHE A 31 0.62 11.86 4.17
C PHE A 31 0.18 12.30 2.77
N ALA A 32 0.00 13.60 2.55
CA ALA A 32 -0.45 14.16 1.27
C ALA A 32 0.67 14.77 0.41
N GLU A 33 1.79 15.18 1.02
CA GLU A 33 2.85 15.89 0.29
C GLU A 33 4.14 15.07 0.18
N SER A 34 4.53 14.38 1.26
CA SER A 34 5.71 13.50 1.28
C SER A 34 5.61 12.48 2.41
N SER A 35 6.47 11.47 2.42
CA SER A 35 6.54 10.45 3.49
C SER A 35 6.94 10.99 4.86
N CYS A 36 7.27 12.28 4.99
CA CYS A 36 7.78 12.93 6.21
C CYS A 36 7.09 14.25 6.56
N SER A 37 6.00 14.63 5.88
CA SER A 37 5.21 15.79 6.26
C SER A 37 4.39 15.51 7.53
N GLN A 38 3.60 16.48 8.03
CA GLN A 38 2.61 16.13 9.06
C GLN A 38 1.61 15.09 8.53
N PRO A 39 1.27 14.08 9.34
CA PRO A 39 0.32 13.05 8.93
C PRO A 39 -1.08 13.65 8.79
N THR A 40 -1.72 13.35 7.67
CA THR A 40 -3.10 13.78 7.39
C THR A 40 -4.14 12.91 8.11
N SER A 41 -3.81 11.65 8.38
CA SER A 41 -4.70 10.71 9.06
C SER A 41 -3.98 9.42 9.41
N ASN A 42 -4.48 8.71 10.41
CA ASN A 42 -4.10 7.34 10.71
C ASN A 42 -4.98 6.37 9.93
N ILE A 43 -4.39 5.29 9.45
CA ILE A 43 -5.04 4.20 8.72
C ILE A 43 -4.61 2.85 9.30
N THR A 44 -5.39 1.81 9.06
CA THR A 44 -5.06 0.43 9.42
C THR A 44 -4.89 -0.39 8.15
N ILE A 45 -3.76 -1.09 8.05
CA ILE A 45 -3.51 -2.06 6.99
C ILE A 45 -3.77 -3.45 7.53
N THR A 46 -4.67 -4.17 6.87
CA THR A 46 -4.98 -5.58 7.16
C THR A 46 -4.72 -6.42 5.93
N GLN A 47 -4.53 -7.72 6.13
CA GLN A 47 -4.39 -8.69 5.05
C GLN A 47 -5.46 -9.78 5.20
N ASN A 48 -6.10 -10.12 4.10
CA ASN A 48 -7.05 -11.24 4.02
C ASN A 48 -6.75 -12.12 2.80
N SER A 49 -7.63 -13.08 2.52
CA SER A 49 -7.47 -14.00 1.38
C SER A 49 -7.48 -13.33 0.00
N TYR A 50 -7.91 -12.07 -0.10
CA TYR A 50 -7.98 -11.28 -1.33
C TYR A 50 -6.86 -10.22 -1.43
N GLY A 51 -5.88 -10.23 -0.52
CA GLY A 51 -4.74 -9.33 -0.51
C GLY A 51 -4.76 -8.33 0.65
N PHE A 52 -4.10 -7.19 0.47
CA PHE A 52 -4.06 -6.13 1.48
C PHE A 52 -5.25 -5.16 1.35
N GLN A 53 -5.70 -4.64 2.49
CA GLN A 53 -6.75 -3.64 2.61
C GLN A 53 -6.27 -2.49 3.50
N ILE A 54 -6.72 -1.28 3.18
CA ILE A 54 -6.45 -0.07 3.94
C ILE A 54 -7.78 0.48 4.42
N ILE A 55 -7.90 0.61 5.74
CA ILE A 55 -9.10 1.06 6.44
C ILE A 55 -8.79 2.40 7.10
N SER A 56 -9.69 3.37 6.95
CA SER A 56 -9.57 4.68 7.60
C SER A 56 -9.81 4.59 9.11
N SER A 57 -9.40 5.62 9.85
CA SER A 57 -9.75 5.76 11.28
C SER A 57 -11.26 5.73 11.56
N LYS A 58 -12.09 6.03 10.56
CA LYS A 58 -13.56 5.96 10.63
C LYS A 58 -14.13 4.58 10.27
N GLN A 59 -13.29 3.54 10.19
CA GLN A 59 -13.68 2.17 9.84
C GLN A 59 -14.27 2.04 8.42
N THR A 60 -13.86 2.91 7.50
CA THR A 60 -14.23 2.82 6.07
C THR A 60 -13.08 2.29 5.25
N ASN A 61 -13.36 1.38 4.31
CA ASN A 61 -12.35 0.92 3.36
C ASN A 61 -11.91 2.08 2.47
N MET A 62 -10.60 2.27 2.30
CA MET A 62 -10.02 3.27 1.41
C MET A 62 -9.39 2.60 0.19
N ILE A 63 -8.70 1.49 0.40
CA ILE A 63 -8.09 0.66 -0.65
C ILE A 63 -8.38 -0.81 -0.31
N ALA A 64 -8.74 -1.62 -1.31
CA ALA A 64 -8.85 -3.07 -1.17
C ALA A 64 -8.25 -3.79 -2.39
N ASN A 65 -8.15 -5.12 -2.27
CA ASN A 65 -7.66 -6.03 -3.32
C ASN A 65 -6.27 -5.64 -3.83
N MET A 66 -5.41 -5.16 -2.92
CA MET A 66 -4.07 -4.75 -3.27
C MET A 66 -3.21 -5.98 -3.58
N THR A 67 -2.72 -6.03 -4.82
CA THR A 67 -1.84 -7.09 -5.32
C THR A 67 -0.47 -6.50 -5.59
N ILE A 68 0.54 -6.96 -4.86
CA ILE A 68 1.93 -6.51 -5.00
C ILE A 68 2.65 -7.41 -6.00
N HIS A 69 3.31 -6.79 -6.96
CA HIS A 69 4.09 -7.44 -8.00
C HIS A 69 5.57 -7.61 -7.58
N PRO A 70 6.32 -8.52 -8.22
CA PRO A 70 7.74 -8.74 -7.90
C PRO A 70 8.63 -7.51 -8.05
N ASP A 71 8.25 -6.56 -8.91
CA ASP A 71 8.95 -5.28 -9.10
C ASP A 71 8.63 -4.22 -8.02
N SER A 72 7.95 -4.63 -6.95
CA SER A 72 7.47 -3.79 -5.84
C SER A 72 6.38 -2.77 -6.24
N SER A 73 5.88 -2.81 -7.47
CA SER A 73 4.67 -2.09 -7.83
C SER A 73 3.43 -2.81 -7.29
N PHE A 74 2.31 -2.11 -7.15
CA PHE A 74 1.04 -2.75 -6.85
C PHE A 74 -0.12 -2.10 -7.60
N ILE A 75 -1.18 -2.88 -7.77
CA ILE A 75 -2.49 -2.42 -8.22
C ILE A 75 -3.52 -2.70 -7.13
N ALA A 76 -4.53 -1.83 -7.03
CA ALA A 76 -5.61 -1.99 -6.06
C ALA A 76 -6.87 -1.24 -6.49
N THR A 77 -7.96 -1.42 -5.74
CA THR A 77 -9.21 -0.69 -5.90
C THR A 77 -9.36 0.33 -4.78
N GLY A 78 -9.49 1.61 -5.13
CA GLY A 78 -9.77 2.71 -4.22
C GLY A 78 -11.27 2.92 -4.04
N TYR A 79 -11.70 3.13 -2.80
CA TYR A 79 -13.08 3.46 -2.43
C TYR A 79 -13.18 4.96 -2.21
N LEU A 80 -14.07 5.61 -2.94
CA LEU A 80 -14.30 7.05 -2.86
C LEU A 80 -15.53 7.34 -2.01
N TYR A 81 -15.45 8.44 -1.26
CA TYR A 81 -16.53 8.96 -0.43
C TYR A 81 -16.70 10.45 -0.69
N TYR A 82 -17.93 10.95 -0.58
CA TYR A 82 -18.17 12.38 -0.59
C TYR A 82 -17.53 13.04 0.63
N VAL A 83 -16.91 14.20 0.40
CA VAL A 83 -16.27 15.02 1.45
C VAL A 83 -17.26 15.95 2.15
N THR A 84 -18.51 15.99 1.69
CA THR A 84 -19.60 16.75 2.32
C THR A 84 -20.59 15.81 2.99
N PRO A 85 -21.14 16.17 4.17
CA PRO A 85 -22.22 15.40 4.78
C PRO A 85 -23.40 15.23 3.81
N PRO A 86 -24.05 14.05 3.78
CA PRO A 86 -23.73 12.84 4.53
C PRO A 86 -22.63 12.07 3.79
N TYR A 87 -21.44 11.92 4.39
CA TYR A 87 -20.22 11.30 3.83
C TYR A 87 -20.45 9.87 3.31
N SER A 88 -21.09 9.75 2.15
CA SER A 88 -21.56 8.51 1.57
C SER A 88 -20.57 8.02 0.51
N PHE A 89 -20.66 6.73 0.20
CA PHE A 89 -19.87 6.12 -0.87
C PHE A 89 -20.21 6.78 -2.21
N SER A 90 -19.17 7.21 -2.95
CA SER A 90 -19.32 7.90 -4.23
C SER A 90 -18.88 7.05 -5.43
N GLY A 91 -18.14 5.97 -5.21
CA GLY A 91 -17.72 5.05 -6.27
C GLY A 91 -16.34 4.45 -6.05
N PHE A 92 -15.80 3.87 -7.12
CA PHE A 92 -14.47 3.27 -7.14
C PHE A 92 -13.52 4.04 -8.04
N THR A 93 -12.22 3.93 -7.76
CA THR A 93 -11.16 4.33 -8.69
C THR A 93 -10.04 3.29 -8.69
N SER A 94 -9.29 3.21 -9.78
CA SER A 94 -8.08 2.39 -9.83
C SER A 94 -6.97 3.04 -9.01
N VAL A 95 -6.22 2.23 -8.28
CA VAL A 95 -5.06 2.66 -7.51
C VAL A 95 -3.83 1.91 -8.02
N LYS A 96 -2.74 2.65 -8.22
CA LYS A 96 -1.41 2.10 -8.48
C LYS A 96 -0.45 2.61 -7.43
N GLY A 97 0.59 1.87 -7.12
CA GLY A 97 1.59 2.34 -6.19
C GLY A 97 2.89 1.58 -6.25
N ILE A 98 3.82 1.99 -5.40
CA ILE A 98 5.15 1.41 -5.27
C ILE A 98 5.43 1.22 -3.78
N VAL A 99 5.83 0.00 -3.42
CA VAL A 99 6.38 -0.34 -2.11
C VAL A 99 7.87 -0.03 -2.13
N TYR A 100 8.32 0.87 -1.26
CA TYR A 100 9.73 1.21 -1.14
C TYR A 100 10.46 0.23 -0.22
N ASN A 101 9.78 -0.14 0.86
CA ASN A 101 10.18 -1.17 1.82
C ASN A 101 8.92 -1.62 2.61
N PRO A 102 9.01 -2.66 3.45
CA PRO A 102 7.84 -3.17 4.18
C PRO A 102 7.12 -2.18 5.11
N LEU A 103 7.74 -1.03 5.42
CA LEU A 103 7.25 0.00 6.32
C LEU A 103 6.90 1.31 5.59
N MET A 104 7.05 1.38 4.26
CA MET A 104 6.80 2.58 3.47
C MET A 104 6.36 2.28 2.03
N PHE A 105 5.28 2.91 1.59
CA PHE A 105 4.81 2.85 0.19
C PHE A 105 4.10 4.15 -0.20
N MET A 106 3.86 4.32 -1.50
CA MET A 106 2.97 5.35 -2.03
C MET A 106 1.82 4.74 -2.82
N ALA A 107 0.67 5.41 -2.83
CA ALA A 107 -0.49 5.04 -3.62
C ALA A 107 -1.02 6.25 -4.40
N THR A 108 -1.21 6.08 -5.70
CA THR A 108 -1.79 7.07 -6.62
C THR A 108 -3.18 6.60 -7.04
N PHE A 109 -4.18 7.41 -6.75
CA PHE A 109 -5.57 7.20 -7.12
C PHE A 109 -5.84 7.85 -8.47
N ALA A 110 -6.39 7.10 -9.41
CA ALA A 110 -6.73 7.61 -10.72
C ALA A 110 -7.88 8.64 -10.65
N PRO A 111 -7.91 9.62 -11.56
CA PRO A 111 -9.03 10.55 -11.67
C PRO A 111 -10.31 9.83 -12.13
N THR A 112 -11.45 10.32 -11.65
CA THR A 112 -12.79 9.98 -12.12
C THR A 112 -13.58 11.28 -12.36
N SER A 113 -14.81 11.19 -12.86
CA SER A 113 -15.65 12.37 -13.12
C SER A 113 -15.85 13.29 -11.90
N ASN A 114 -15.85 12.71 -10.69
CA ASN A 114 -16.13 13.41 -9.43
C ASN A 114 -14.92 13.45 -8.49
N TYR A 115 -13.74 13.01 -8.94
CA TYR A 115 -12.54 12.95 -8.12
C TYR A 115 -11.30 13.23 -8.98
N PRO A 116 -10.52 14.28 -8.68
CA PRO A 116 -9.41 14.71 -9.55
C PRO A 116 -8.21 13.75 -9.57
N GLY A 117 -8.21 12.70 -8.75
CA GLY A 117 -7.00 11.91 -8.48
C GLY A 117 -6.16 12.53 -7.37
N ASN A 118 -5.39 11.71 -6.67
CA ASN A 118 -4.39 12.19 -5.72
C ASN A 118 -3.34 11.11 -5.45
N THR A 119 -2.17 11.54 -4.98
CA THR A 119 -1.12 10.64 -4.49
C THR A 119 -1.00 10.80 -2.98
N PHE A 120 -0.93 9.67 -2.28
CA PHE A 120 -0.71 9.63 -0.84
C PHE A 120 0.49 8.75 -0.51
N TYR A 121 1.21 9.13 0.52
CA TYR A 121 2.34 8.39 1.05
C TYR A 121 1.95 7.74 2.37
N TYR A 122 2.51 6.58 2.66
CA TYR A 122 2.17 5.78 3.83
C TYR A 122 3.45 5.30 4.51
N SER A 123 3.54 5.48 5.83
CA SER A 123 4.67 5.03 6.65
C SER A 123 4.22 4.62 8.06
N ILE A 124 4.87 3.60 8.64
CA ILE A 124 4.70 3.24 10.07
C ILE A 124 5.45 4.23 10.98
N ALA A 125 6.58 4.78 10.53
CA ALA A 125 7.39 5.72 11.29
C ALA A 125 6.96 7.17 11.02
N SER A 126 6.84 7.98 12.08
CA SER A 126 6.98 9.42 11.95
C SER A 126 8.44 9.72 11.59
N CYS A 127 8.67 10.56 10.58
CA CYS A 127 10.00 11.11 10.39
C CYS A 127 10.27 12.02 11.58
N ASN A 128 11.17 11.59 12.47
CA ASN A 128 11.70 12.41 13.56
C ASN A 128 12.88 13.23 13.06
#